data_AF-A0A3S4IM56-F1
#
_entry.id   AF-A0A3S4IM56-F1
#
_cell.length_a   1.000
_cell.length_b   1.000
_cell.length_c   1.000
_cell.angle_alpha   90.00
_cell.angle_beta   90.00
_cell.angle_gamma   90.00
#
_symmetry.space_group_name_H-M   'P 1'
#
loop_
_entity.id
_entity.type
_entity.pdbx_description
1 polymer ?
#
loop_
_entity_poly.entity_id
_entity_poly.type
_entity_poly.pdbx_seq_one_letter_code
_entity_poly.pdbx_strand_id
1 'polypeptide(L)'
;MFDATGTIRAVAGQANLLDKDGQIIDGGKALTTDSLSSVFSGLVGAAPAAVYIESAAGTAAGGKTGLTAITVGVLFLLILFLSPLSYLVPVYATAPALMYVGLLMLSNVAKIDFADFVDAMAGLVTAVFIVLTCKHCHRDYDRLCHAGRRASGFR
;
A
#
# COMPACT_ATOMS: atom_id res chain seq x y z
N MET A 1 -4.48 -4.75 -11.05
CA MET A 1 -5.50 -4.00 -11.81
C MET A 1 -6.82 -3.85 -11.04
N PHE A 2 -7.51 -4.93 -10.64
CA PHE A 2 -8.74 -4.81 -9.84
C PHE A 2 -8.56 -4.06 -8.52
N ASP A 3 -7.48 -4.38 -7.80
CA ASP A 3 -7.08 -3.67 -6.57
C ASP A 3 -6.81 -2.17 -6.83
N ALA A 4 -5.97 -1.85 -7.83
CA ALA A 4 -5.69 -0.46 -8.24
C ALA A 4 -6.96 0.32 -8.61
N THR A 5 -7.88 -0.27 -9.39
CA THR A 5 -9.15 0.39 -9.73
C THR A 5 -10.01 0.63 -8.49
N GLY A 6 -10.10 -0.35 -7.58
CA GLY A 6 -10.88 -0.25 -6.34
C GLY A 6 -10.34 0.83 -5.40
N THR A 7 -9.02 0.86 -5.20
CA THR A 7 -8.35 1.85 -4.35
C THR A 7 -8.40 3.27 -4.94
N ILE A 8 -8.15 3.43 -6.24
CA ILE A 8 -8.26 4.73 -6.92
C ILE A 8 -9.69 5.27 -6.82
N ARG A 9 -10.71 4.41 -6.98
CA ARG A 9 -12.11 4.82 -6.84
C ARG A 9 -12.44 5.24 -5.41
N ALA A 10 -11.95 4.50 -4.42
CA ALA A 10 -12.14 4.84 -3.01
C ALA A 10 -11.50 6.21 -2.66
N VAL A 11 -10.28 6.48 -3.12
CA VAL A 11 -9.58 7.75 -2.90
C VAL A 11 -10.23 8.91 -3.68
N ALA A 12 -10.62 8.69 -4.94
CA ALA A 12 -11.29 9.69 -5.76
C ALA A 12 -12.64 10.13 -5.17
N GLY A 13 -13.38 9.20 -4.55
CA GLY A 13 -14.62 9.50 -3.84
C GLY A 13 -14.42 10.42 -2.64
N GLN A 14 -13.36 10.24 -1.86
CA GLN A 14 -13.04 11.12 -0.72
C GLN A 14 -12.50 12.49 -1.16
N ALA A 15 -11.88 12.57 -2.34
CA ALA A 15 -11.32 13.80 -2.88
C ALA A 15 -12.33 14.65 -3.69
N ASN A 16 -13.60 14.20 -3.80
CA ASN A 16 -14.68 14.82 -4.59
C ASN A 16 -14.30 15.01 -6.08
N LEU A 17 -13.48 14.11 -6.63
CA LEU A 17 -13.02 14.12 -8.03
C LEU A 17 -13.84 13.16 -8.91
N LEU A 18 -15.10 12.94 -8.54
CA LEU A 18 -16.06 12.14 -9.29
C LEU A 18 -16.94 13.06 -10.14
N ASP A 19 -17.12 12.72 -11.41
CA ASP A 19 -18.04 13.40 -12.31
C ASP A 19 -19.51 13.11 -11.91
N LYS A 20 -20.47 13.89 -12.43
CA LYS A 20 -21.91 13.76 -12.13
C LYS A 20 -22.50 12.38 -12.46
N ASP A 21 -21.83 11.61 -13.32
CA ASP A 21 -22.16 10.23 -13.69
C ASP A 21 -21.48 9.17 -12.79
N GLY A 22 -20.81 9.57 -11.70
CA GLY A 22 -20.13 8.65 -10.77
C GLY A 22 -18.84 8.02 -11.32
N GLN A 23 -18.31 8.60 -12.41
CA GLN A 23 -17.06 8.21 -13.06
C GLN A 23 -15.89 9.03 -12.52
N ILE A 24 -14.71 8.39 -12.42
CA ILE A 24 -13.48 9.05 -11.98
C ILE A 24 -13.00 9.94 -13.11
N ILE A 25 -12.88 11.25 -12.86
CA ILE A 25 -12.31 12.19 -13.83
C ILE A 25 -10.88 11.71 -14.15
N ASP A 26 -10.61 11.40 -15.42
CA ASP A 26 -9.31 10.90 -15.88
C ASP A 26 -8.85 9.55 -15.24
N GLY A 27 -9.78 8.68 -14.84
CA GLY A 27 -9.47 7.37 -14.23
C GLY A 27 -8.54 6.47 -15.08
N GLY A 28 -8.62 6.57 -16.41
CA GLY A 28 -7.69 5.91 -17.32
C GLY A 28 -6.25 6.38 -17.18
N LYS A 29 -6.03 7.70 -17.00
CA LYS A 29 -4.68 8.27 -16.76
C LYS A 29 -4.13 7.87 -15.38
N ALA A 30 -5.00 7.74 -14.37
CA ALA A 30 -4.58 7.27 -13.06
C ALA A 30 -4.06 5.82 -13.12
N LEU A 31 -4.78 4.93 -13.81
CA LEU A 31 -4.39 3.52 -13.99
C LEU A 31 -3.14 3.35 -14.87
N THR A 32 -2.98 4.16 -15.93
CA THR A 32 -1.75 4.12 -16.73
C THR A 32 -0.54 4.57 -15.92
N THR A 33 -0.70 5.59 -15.06
CA THR A 33 0.37 6.06 -14.17
C THR A 33 0.77 5.01 -13.13
N ASP A 34 -0.19 4.30 -12.52
CA ASP A 34 0.06 3.19 -11.58
C ASP A 34 0.82 2.03 -12.24
N SER A 35 0.43 1.69 -13.47
CA SER A 35 1.11 0.64 -14.26
C SER A 35 2.52 1.04 -14.67
N LEU A 36 2.73 2.29 -15.11
CA LEU A 36 4.05 2.85 -15.42
C LEU A 36 4.96 2.85 -14.19
N SER A 37 4.43 3.26 -13.04
CA SER A 37 5.12 3.25 -11.75
C SER A 37 5.56 1.83 -11.36
N SER A 38 4.67 0.84 -11.49
CA SER A 38 4.96 -0.56 -11.17
C SER A 38 6.01 -1.19 -12.09
N VAL A 39 5.99 -0.84 -13.39
CA VAL A 39 7.02 -1.28 -14.32
C VAL A 39 8.37 -0.65 -13.97
N PHE A 40 8.38 0.65 -13.67
CA PHE A 40 9.60 1.36 -13.28
C PHE A 40 10.17 0.84 -11.96
N SER A 41 9.34 0.57 -10.96
CA SER A 41 9.78 -0.01 -9.69
C SER A 41 10.31 -1.43 -9.88
N GLY A 42 9.65 -2.25 -10.71
CA GLY A 42 10.12 -3.60 -11.05
C GLY A 42 11.48 -3.61 -11.74
N LEU A 43 11.75 -2.64 -12.63
CA LEU A 43 13.06 -2.45 -13.26
C LEU A 43 14.14 -2.03 -12.26
N VAL A 44 13.77 -1.22 -11.27
CA VAL A 44 14.67 -0.76 -10.18
C VAL A 44 14.80 -1.83 -9.07
N GLY A 45 14.03 -2.93 -9.13
CA GLY A 45 14.01 -3.98 -8.10
C GLY A 45 13.24 -3.61 -6.82
N ALA A 46 12.46 -2.52 -6.87
CA ALA A 46 11.61 -2.05 -5.79
C ALA A 46 10.18 -2.61 -5.91
N ALA A 47 9.47 -2.66 -4.78
CA ALA A 47 8.07 -3.06 -4.77
C ALA A 47 7.19 -2.09 -5.58
N PRO A 48 6.12 -2.57 -6.21
CA PRO A 48 5.14 -1.72 -6.91
C PRO A 48 4.59 -0.62 -6.00
N ALA A 49 4.69 0.64 -6.45
CA ALA A 49 4.09 1.76 -5.75
C ALA A 49 2.63 1.91 -6.19
N ALA A 50 1.71 1.42 -5.34
CA ALA A 50 0.27 1.46 -5.54
C ALA A 50 -0.40 2.62 -4.79
N VAL A 51 -1.63 2.94 -5.16
CA VAL A 51 -2.46 3.94 -4.47
C VAL A 51 -2.98 3.38 -3.15
N TYR A 52 -2.61 4.01 -2.03
CA TYR A 52 -3.02 3.58 -0.68
C TYR A 52 -4.28 4.29 -0.19
N ILE A 53 -5.18 3.53 0.46
CA ILE A 53 -6.47 4.05 0.94
C ILE A 53 -6.32 5.09 2.04
N GLU A 54 -5.26 5.01 2.84
CA GLU A 54 -4.98 5.98 3.90
C GLU A 54 -4.67 7.37 3.36
N SER A 55 -4.13 7.44 2.14
CA SER A 55 -3.90 8.69 1.44
C SER A 55 -5.21 9.45 1.16
N ALA A 56 -6.36 8.75 1.15
CA ALA A 56 -7.67 9.37 1.02
C ALA A 56 -7.96 10.38 2.15
N ALA A 57 -7.48 10.13 3.37
CA ALA A 57 -7.63 11.08 4.47
C ALA A 57 -6.81 12.35 4.22
N GLY A 58 -5.63 12.21 3.60
CA GLY A 58 -4.78 13.33 3.19
C GLY A 58 -5.36 14.15 2.04
N THR A 59 -5.99 13.49 1.06
CA THR A 59 -6.67 14.19 -0.05
C THR A 59 -7.95 14.90 0.42
N ALA A 60 -8.71 14.28 1.32
CA ALA A 60 -9.88 14.89 1.97
C ALA A 60 -9.52 16.12 2.82
N ALA A 61 -8.37 16.11 3.50
CA ALA A 61 -7.87 17.23 4.28
C ALA A 61 -7.35 18.42 3.43
N GLY A 62 -7.27 18.29 2.10
CA GLY A 62 -6.86 19.36 1.19
C GLY A 62 -5.70 19.01 0.25
N GLY A 63 -5.13 17.81 0.33
CA GLY A 63 -4.08 17.31 -0.56
C GLY A 63 -4.56 16.92 -1.97
N LYS A 64 -5.46 17.71 -2.55
CA LYS A 64 -6.08 17.47 -3.87
C LYS A 64 -5.30 18.08 -5.04
N THR A 65 -4.42 19.05 -4.74
CA THR A 65 -3.47 19.60 -5.71
C THR A 65 -2.19 18.77 -5.62
N GLY A 66 -1.81 18.02 -6.65
CA GLY A 66 -0.67 17.09 -6.69
C GLY A 66 0.70 17.65 -6.28
N LEU A 67 0.79 18.93 -5.89
CA LEU A 67 1.91 19.53 -5.18
C LEU A 67 2.31 18.75 -3.94
N THR A 68 1.37 18.19 -3.17
CA THR A 68 1.67 17.34 -2.00
C THR A 68 2.44 16.09 -2.41
N ALA A 69 2.04 15.44 -3.50
CA ALA A 69 2.73 14.27 -4.05
C ALA A 69 4.15 14.62 -4.52
N ILE A 70 4.34 15.78 -5.16
CA ILE A 70 5.66 16.26 -5.59
C ILE A 70 6.54 16.55 -4.37
N THR A 71 6.03 17.25 -3.35
CA THR A 71 6.80 17.54 -2.13
C THR A 71 7.23 16.26 -1.43
N VAL A 72 6.33 15.29 -1.26
CA VAL A 72 6.65 13.98 -0.67
C VAL A 72 7.69 13.24 -1.51
N GLY A 73 7.55 13.23 -2.85
CA GLY A 73 8.50 12.59 -3.76
C GLY A 73 9.90 13.20 -3.70
N VAL A 74 10.01 14.53 -3.68
CA VAL A 74 11.29 15.24 -3.55
C VAL A 74 11.94 14.95 -2.18
N LEU A 75 11.14 14.93 -1.11
CA LEU A 75 11.61 14.60 0.23
C LEU A 75 12.12 13.15 0.31
N PHE A 76 11.45 12.22 -0.36
CA PHE A 76 11.87 10.82 -0.46
C PHE A 76 13.18 10.66 -1.25
N LEU A 77 13.34 11.43 -2.33
CA LEU A 77 14.56 11.45 -3.14
C LEU A 77 15.75 12.03 -2.36
N LEU A 78 15.52 13.07 -1.55
CA LEU A 78 16.51 13.60 -0.61
C LEU A 78 16.88 12.58 0.48
N ILE A 79 15.90 11.81 0.97
CA ILE A 79 16.14 10.74 1.95
C ILE A 79 17.01 9.62 1.36
N LEU A 80 16.96 9.34 0.06
CA LEU A 80 17.86 8.34 -0.55
C LEU A 80 19.35 8.71 -0.40
N PHE A 81 19.70 10.01 -0.43
CA PHE A 81 21.06 10.47 -0.13
C PHE A 81 21.39 10.42 1.36
N LEU A 82 20.37 10.53 2.23
CA LEU A 82 20.46 10.36 3.68
C LEU A 82 20.28 8.90 4.14
N SER A 83 20.16 7.95 3.21
CA SER A 83 20.02 6.51 3.46
C SER A 83 20.98 5.95 4.53
N PRO A 84 22.29 6.30 4.59
CA PRO A 84 23.18 5.78 5.64
C PRO A 84 22.79 6.23 7.06
N LEU A 85 21.98 7.28 7.22
CA LEU A 85 21.48 7.74 8.52
C LEU A 85 20.30 6.89 9.03
N SER A 86 19.55 6.24 8.13
CA SER A 86 18.40 5.41 8.49
C SER A 86 18.79 4.13 9.26
N TYR A 87 20.02 3.66 9.10
CA TYR A 87 20.56 2.50 9.81
C TYR A 87 20.72 2.72 11.33
N LEU A 88 20.72 3.98 11.79
CA LEU A 88 20.77 4.35 13.21
C LEU A 88 19.41 4.30 13.89
N VAL A 89 18.30 4.20 13.13
CA VAL A 89 16.95 4.15 13.71
C VAL A 89 16.69 2.73 14.23
N PRO A 90 16.55 2.53 15.56
CA PRO A 90 16.29 1.22 16.11
C PRO A 90 14.92 0.71 15.65
N VAL A 91 14.84 -0.60 15.37
CA VAL A 91 13.62 -1.27 14.89
C VAL A 91 12.43 -1.11 15.84
N TYR A 92 12.70 -0.80 17.11
CA TYR A 92 11.69 -0.49 18.12
C TYR A 92 10.91 0.81 17.81
N ALA A 93 11.51 1.76 17.10
CA ALA A 93 10.88 3.04 16.78
C ALA A 93 9.93 2.97 15.58
N THR A 94 10.16 2.03 14.65
CA THR A 94 9.31 1.85 13.46
C THR A 94 8.10 0.96 13.73
N ALA A 95 8.15 0.10 14.74
CA ALA A 95 7.05 -0.77 15.15
C ALA A 95 5.72 -0.04 15.44
N PRO A 96 5.67 1.04 16.27
CA PRO A 96 4.41 1.73 16.56
C PRO A 96 3.82 2.43 15.33
N ALA A 97 4.66 2.93 14.42
CA ALA A 97 4.20 3.56 13.18
C ALA A 97 3.52 2.54 12.25
N LEU A 98 4.11 1.36 12.08
CA LEU A 98 3.50 0.27 11.30
C LEU A 98 2.22 -0.27 11.95
N MET A 99 2.16 -0.31 13.28
CA MET A 99 0.95 -0.72 13.99
C MET A 99 -0.20 0.26 13.75
N TYR A 100 0.07 1.57 13.75
CA TYR A 100 -0.93 2.60 13.49
C TYR A 100 -1.52 2.52 12.07
N VAL A 101 -0.66 2.33 11.06
CA VAL A 101 -1.07 2.06 9.66
C VAL A 101 -1.96 0.80 9.60
N GLY A 102 -1.56 -0.28 10.28
CA GLY A 102 -2.39 -1.49 10.38
C GLY A 102 -3.80 -1.22 10.95
N LEU A 103 -3.91 -0.38 11.97
CA LEU A 103 -5.20 0.03 12.54
C LEU A 103 -6.05 0.84 11.55
N LEU A 104 -5.44 1.77 10.81
CA LEU A 104 -6.15 2.56 9.80
C LEU A 104 -6.71 1.70 8.67
N MET A 105 -5.93 0.71 8.20
CA MET A 105 -6.41 -0.26 7.22
C MET A 105 -7.57 -1.12 7.76
N LEU A 106 -7.50 -1.55 9.03
CA LEU A 106 -8.58 -2.30 9.68
C LEU A 106 -9.85 -1.47 9.84
N SER A 107 -9.71 -0.16 10.08
CA SER A 107 -10.85 0.76 10.16
C SER A 107 -11.62 0.85 8.84
N ASN A 108 -10.98 0.59 7.70
CA ASN A 108 -11.68 0.55 6.42
C ASN A 108 -12.49 -0.75 6.25
N VAL A 109 -12.02 -1.86 6.81
CA VAL A 109 -12.76 -3.14 6.86
C VAL A 109 -14.03 -3.00 7.70
N ALA A 110 -13.99 -2.20 8.77
CA ALA A 110 -15.17 -1.94 9.61
C ALA A 110 -16.30 -1.17 8.90
N LYS A 111 -16.03 -0.54 7.74
CA LYS A 111 -17.05 0.15 6.92
C LYS A 111 -17.77 -0.78 5.93
N ILE A 112 -17.42 -2.06 5.89
CA ILE A 112 -18.11 -3.04 5.05
C ILE A 112 -19.52 -3.27 5.61
N ASP A 113 -20.50 -3.35 4.71
CA ASP A 113 -21.88 -3.67 5.10
C ASP A 113 -22.00 -5.16 5.39
N PHE A 114 -22.05 -5.52 6.68
CA PHE A 114 -22.19 -6.90 7.12
C PHE A 114 -23.63 -7.42 7.07
N ALA A 115 -24.61 -6.57 6.72
CA ALA A 115 -25.98 -6.99 6.53
C ALA A 115 -26.18 -7.65 5.15
N ASP A 116 -25.33 -7.31 4.17
CA ASP A 116 -25.31 -8.00 2.88
C ASP A 116 -24.47 -9.27 2.95
N PHE A 117 -25.11 -10.41 2.65
CA PHE A 117 -24.47 -11.72 2.68
C PHE A 117 -23.32 -11.82 1.67
N VAL A 118 -23.38 -11.09 0.56
CA VAL A 118 -22.35 -11.12 -0.50
C VAL A 118 -21.07 -10.42 -0.03
N ASP A 119 -21.19 -9.23 0.56
CA ASP A 119 -20.05 -8.46 1.07
C ASP A 119 -19.38 -9.12 2.28
N ALA A 120 -20.18 -9.68 3.20
CA ALA A 120 -19.67 -10.42 4.34
C ALA A 120 -18.91 -11.70 3.93
N MET A 121 -19.43 -12.45 2.95
CA MET A 121 -18.75 -13.64 2.42
C MET A 121 -17.47 -13.28 1.66
N ALA A 122 -17.48 -12.22 0.83
CA ALA A 122 -16.30 -11.76 0.14
C ALA A 122 -15.19 -11.34 1.13
N GLY A 123 -15.53 -10.54 2.14
CA GLY A 123 -14.59 -10.12 3.18
C GLY A 123 -13.99 -11.28 3.98
N LEU A 124 -14.81 -12.26 4.38
CA LEU A 124 -14.35 -13.45 5.10
C LEU A 124 -13.37 -14.28 4.25
N VAL A 125 -13.72 -14.54 2.99
CA VAL A 125 -12.89 -15.31 2.06
C VAL A 125 -11.54 -14.60 1.88
N THR A 126 -11.54 -13.29 1.64
CA THR A 126 -10.30 -12.50 1.51
C THR A 126 -9.45 -12.57 2.78
N ALA A 127 -10.04 -12.45 3.97
CA ALA A 127 -9.31 -12.54 5.23
C ALA A 127 -8.62 -13.92 5.41
N VAL A 128 -9.33 -15.00 5.09
CA VAL A 128 -8.78 -16.36 5.14
C VAL A 128 -7.64 -16.53 4.13
N PHE A 129 -7.81 -16.04 2.89
CA PHE A 129 -6.76 -16.10 1.87
C PHE A 129 -5.50 -15.34 2.29
N ILE A 130 -5.63 -14.15 2.88
CA ILE A 130 -4.48 -13.38 3.37
C ILE A 130 -3.72 -14.17 4.44
N VAL A 131 -4.42 -14.76 5.42
CA VAL A 131 -3.78 -15.55 6.49
C VAL A 131 -3.09 -16.80 5.93
N LEU A 132 -3.71 -17.51 4.99
CA LEU A 132 -3.13 -18.69 4.35
C LEU A 132 -1.88 -18.34 3.53
N THR A 133 -1.93 -17.25 2.76
CA THR A 133 -0.79 -16.77 1.96
C THR A 133 0.34 -16.25 2.85
N CYS A 134 0.05 -15.49 3.90
CA CYS A 134 1.07 -15.05 4.86
C CYS A 134 1.75 -16.24 5.56
N LYS A 135 1.00 -17.29 5.91
CA LYS A 135 1.58 -18.53 6.47
C LYS A 135 2.51 -19.23 5.48
N HIS A 136 2.18 -19.23 4.19
CA HIS A 136 3.03 -19.80 3.15
C HIS A 136 4.29 -18.94 2.92
N CYS A 137 4.12 -17.63 2.78
CA CYS A 137 5.22 -16.68 2.58
C CYS A 137 6.20 -16.66 3.76
N HIS A 138 5.70 -16.71 5.01
CA HIS A 138 6.55 -16.83 6.19
C HIS A 138 7.33 -18.17 6.19
N ARG A 139 6.71 -19.26 5.72
CA ARG A 139 7.38 -20.57 5.62
C ARG A 139 8.51 -20.55 4.59
N ASP A 140 8.32 -19.88 3.46
CA ASP A 140 9.34 -19.71 2.43
C ASP A 140 10.45 -18.75 2.87
N TYR A 141 10.10 -17.65 3.56
CA TYR A 141 11.07 -16.73 4.14
C TYR A 141 11.97 -17.42 5.18
N ASP A 142 11.39 -18.26 6.05
CA ASP A 142 12.15 -19.07 7.00
C ASP A 142 13.09 -20.05 6.28
N ARG A 143 12.62 -20.69 5.20
CA ARG A 143 13.47 -21.58 4.38
C ARG A 143 14.62 -20.83 3.71
N LEU A 144 14.37 -19.66 3.15
CA LEU A 144 15.38 -18.82 2.51
C LEU A 144 16.38 -18.26 3.53
N CYS A 145 15.92 -17.89 4.73
CA CYS A 145 16.78 -17.43 5.82
C CYS A 145 17.65 -18.57 6.39
N HIS A 146 17.11 -19.79 6.47
CA HIS A 146 17.88 -20.98 6.83
C HIS A 146 18.84 -21.45 5.72
N ALA A 147 18.48 -21.29 4.45
CA ALA A 147 19.36 -21.56 3.31
C ALA A 147 20.49 -20.53 3.22
N GLY A 148 20.19 -19.24 3.43
CA GLY A 148 21.16 -18.15 3.50
C GLY A 148 22.15 -18.30 4.67
N ARG A 149 21.69 -18.77 5.84
CA ARG A 149 22.58 -19.12 6.96
C ARG A 149 23.47 -20.34 6.68
N ARG A 150 23.02 -21.32 5.91
CA ARG A 150 23.89 -22.44 5.46
C ARG A 150 24.91 -22.00 4.41
N ALA A 151 24.55 -21.09 3.52
CA ALA A 151 25.44 -20.59 2.46
C ALA A 151 26.52 -19.63 2.98
N SER A 152 26.28 -18.93 4.09
CA SER A 152 27.20 -17.95 4.68
C SER A 152 28.19 -18.54 5.72
N GLY A 153 28.17 -19.86 5.96
CA GLY A 153 29.16 -20.52 6.82
C GLY A 153 29.19 -20.05 8.28
N PHE A 154 28.20 -19.25 8.72
CA PHE A 154 28.12 -18.77 10.09
C PHE A 154 27.43 -19.85 10.94
N ARG A 155 28.27 -20.70 11.53
CA ARG A 155 27.89 -21.71 12.51
C ARG A 155 27.79 -21.11 13.91
#